data_AF-A0A9D8GH99-F1
#
_entry.id   AF-A0A9D8GH99-F1
#
_cell.length_a   1.000
_cell.length_b   1.000
_cell.length_c   1.000
_cell.angle_alpha   90.00
_cell.angle_beta   90.00
_cell.angle_gamma   90.00
#
_symmetry.space_group_name_H-M   'P 1'
#
loop_
_entity.id
_entity.type
_entity.pdbx_description
1 polymer ?
#
loop_
_entity_poly.entity_id
_entity_poly.type
_entity_poly.pdbx_seq_one_letter_code
_entity_poly.pdbx_strand_id
1 'polypeptide(L)'
;MRSIVASSISASLCIVGFGLALAGAQGAAAQSADRISLRLGGKEIALPPAARERVTALAREIVDTCGPNTLHHAGNFGPLAAGVEERLAGLMQRSRLHVAFAGPLMTRSHLGGELPAAEAVIGLEEPKFFVGPTYMRHGGRAAEHLQCGYLASLELACMAELDAHLPLEYRATCARLQRGEGGRIVMPPPDIAPSCS
;
A
#
# COMPACT_ATOMS: atom_id res chain seq x y z
N MET A 1 -42.81 -58.60 51.37
CA MET A 1 -41.39 -58.39 51.04
C MET A 1 -40.87 -57.24 51.90
N ARG A 2 -39.68 -57.41 52.46
CA ARG A 2 -39.15 -56.71 53.66
C ARG A 2 -38.56 -55.31 53.36
N SER A 3 -38.59 -54.48 54.40
CA SER A 3 -37.93 -53.17 54.60
C SER A 3 -36.43 -53.13 54.27
N ILE A 4 -35.87 -51.92 54.10
CA ILE A 4 -34.76 -51.34 54.91
C ILE A 4 -34.45 -49.88 54.46
N VAL A 5 -34.04 -49.09 55.46
CA VAL A 5 -33.77 -47.64 55.58
C VAL A 5 -32.30 -47.29 55.26
N ALA A 6 -31.98 -45.98 55.23
CA ALA A 6 -30.68 -45.31 55.51
C ALA A 6 -29.81 -44.96 54.30
N SER A 7 -28.94 -43.94 54.28
CA SER A 7 -28.71 -42.67 55.01
C SER A 7 -27.51 -42.01 54.33
N SER A 8 -27.47 -40.69 54.36
CA SER A 8 -26.35 -39.74 54.29
C SER A 8 -24.91 -40.24 54.14
N ILE A 9 -24.08 -39.51 53.37
CA ILE A 9 -22.76 -38.99 53.79
C ILE A 9 -22.39 -37.76 52.93
N SER A 10 -22.07 -36.66 53.61
CA SER A 10 -21.37 -35.46 53.13
C SER A 10 -19.90 -35.73 52.84
N ALA A 11 -19.33 -35.06 51.84
CA ALA A 11 -17.94 -34.59 51.90
C ALA A 11 -17.71 -33.44 50.92
N SER A 12 -17.84 -32.21 51.41
CA SER A 12 -17.19 -31.03 50.83
C SER A 12 -15.69 -31.11 51.07
N LEU A 13 -14.87 -31.15 50.01
CA LEU A 13 -13.50 -30.65 50.04
C LEU A 13 -12.95 -30.50 48.61
N CYS A 14 -12.98 -29.29 48.05
CA CYS A 14 -12.13 -28.92 46.91
C CYS A 14 -11.38 -27.64 47.25
N ILE A 15 -10.23 -27.87 47.90
CA ILE A 15 -8.94 -27.18 47.80
C ILE A 15 -8.97 -25.92 46.92
N VAL A 16 -8.85 -24.75 47.56
CA VAL A 16 -8.46 -23.49 46.93
C VAL A 16 -6.96 -23.59 46.63
N GLY A 17 -6.62 -24.07 45.43
CA GLY A 17 -5.27 -23.99 44.89
C GLY A 17 -4.99 -22.56 44.43
N PHE A 18 -4.15 -21.84 45.17
CA PHE A 18 -3.53 -20.59 44.72
C PHE A 18 -2.55 -20.91 43.59
N GLY A 19 -3.07 -20.98 42.37
CA GLY A 19 -2.27 -21.04 41.15
C GLY A 19 -1.69 -19.65 40.86
N LEU A 20 -0.39 -19.48 41.10
CA LEU A 20 0.40 -18.40 40.51
C LEU A 20 0.42 -18.60 38.98
N ALA A 21 -0.55 -18.03 38.28
CA ALA A 21 -0.47 -17.84 36.85
C ALA A 21 0.23 -16.50 36.58
N LEU A 22 1.56 -16.54 36.43
CA LEU A 22 2.32 -15.47 35.80
C LEU A 22 1.84 -15.35 34.35
N ALA A 23 0.93 -14.40 34.14
CA ALA A 23 0.45 -14.01 32.83
C ALA A 23 1.62 -13.48 31.99
N GLY A 24 2.17 -14.34 31.15
CA GLY A 24 2.99 -13.95 30.00
C GLY A 24 2.08 -13.32 28.94
N ALA A 25 1.80 -12.02 29.08
CA ALA A 25 1.02 -11.28 28.10
C ALA A 25 1.54 -9.85 27.97
N GLN A 26 2.73 -9.68 27.39
CA GLN A 26 3.18 -8.37 26.95
C GLN A 26 3.93 -8.50 25.62
N GLY A 27 3.29 -8.00 24.56
CA GLY A 27 4.03 -7.42 23.44
C GLY A 27 4.10 -8.22 22.15
N ALA A 28 3.04 -8.91 21.70
CA ALA A 28 2.84 -9.00 20.26
C ALA A 28 2.52 -7.58 19.78
N ALA A 29 3.56 -6.84 19.37
CA ALA A 29 3.39 -5.61 18.62
C ALA A 29 2.45 -5.95 17.46
N ALA A 30 1.21 -5.49 17.53
CA ALA A 30 0.30 -5.53 16.42
C ALA A 30 0.99 -4.77 15.30
N GLN A 31 1.65 -5.49 14.39
CA GLN A 31 2.16 -4.93 13.15
C GLN A 31 0.93 -4.34 12.47
N SER A 32 0.84 -3.01 12.50
CA SER A 32 -0.28 -2.26 11.98
C SER A 32 -0.45 -2.66 10.52
N ALA A 33 -1.58 -3.24 10.13
CA ALA A 33 -1.78 -3.60 8.73
C ALA A 33 -1.69 -2.35 7.84
N ASP A 34 -1.25 -2.53 6.59
CA ASP A 34 -1.21 -1.46 5.61
C ASP A 34 -2.60 -0.78 5.51
N ARG A 35 -2.62 0.54 5.58
CA ARG A 35 -3.83 1.35 5.47
C ARG A 35 -3.94 1.90 4.06
N ILE A 36 -5.10 1.74 3.45
CA ILE A 36 -5.34 2.15 2.06
C ILE A 36 -6.57 3.05 2.04
N SER A 37 -6.44 4.21 1.40
CA SER A 37 -7.53 5.14 1.09
C SER A 37 -7.55 5.38 -0.41
N LEU A 38 -8.73 5.21 -1.00
CA LEU A 38 -9.01 5.52 -2.40
C LEU A 38 -10.00 6.67 -2.42
N ARG A 39 -9.61 7.79 -3.00
CA ARG A 39 -10.49 8.94 -3.22
C ARG A 39 -10.71 9.13 -4.71
N LEU A 40 -11.97 9.25 -5.14
CA LEU A 40 -12.33 9.47 -6.54
C LEU A 40 -13.42 10.54 -6.62
N GLY A 41 -13.19 11.58 -7.42
CA GLY A 41 -14.13 12.70 -7.57
C GLY A 41 -14.52 13.34 -6.23
N GLY A 42 -13.59 13.40 -5.28
CA GLY A 42 -13.83 13.95 -3.94
C GLY A 42 -14.49 13.01 -2.94
N LYS A 43 -14.75 11.73 -3.28
CA LYS A 43 -15.39 10.74 -2.41
C LYS A 43 -14.41 9.63 -2.02
N GLU A 44 -14.41 9.23 -0.76
CA GLU A 44 -13.68 8.04 -0.31
C GLU A 44 -14.45 6.78 -0.69
N ILE A 45 -13.75 5.82 -1.28
CA ILE A 45 -14.31 4.54 -1.75
C ILE A 45 -13.63 3.40 -1.01
N ALA A 46 -14.44 2.53 -0.43
CA ALA A 46 -13.95 1.32 0.21
C ALA A 46 -13.52 0.30 -0.85
N LEU A 47 -12.27 -0.14 -0.79
CA LEU A 47 -11.77 -1.24 -1.60
C LEU A 47 -12.10 -2.59 -0.95
N PRO A 48 -12.53 -3.60 -1.73
CA PRO A 48 -12.71 -4.95 -1.20
C PRO A 48 -11.35 -5.53 -0.73
N PRO A 49 -11.33 -6.48 0.21
CA PRO A 49 -10.10 -7.02 0.78
C PRO A 49 -9.08 -7.51 -0.27
N ALA A 50 -9.53 -8.25 -1.28
CA ALA A 50 -8.67 -8.73 -2.36
C ALA A 50 -8.02 -7.59 -3.18
N ALA A 51 -8.75 -6.49 -3.41
CA ALA A 51 -8.20 -5.32 -4.08
C ALA A 51 -7.17 -4.60 -3.20
N ARG A 52 -7.42 -4.52 -1.89
CA ARG A 52 -6.48 -3.93 -0.92
C ARG A 52 -5.15 -4.67 -0.91
N GLU A 53 -5.19 -6.00 -0.87
CA GLU A 53 -3.99 -6.84 -0.93
C GLU A 53 -3.20 -6.60 -2.22
N ARG A 54 -3.88 -6.56 -3.37
CA ARG A 54 -3.26 -6.27 -4.67
C ARG A 54 -2.65 -4.88 -4.74
N VAL A 55 -3.37 -3.86 -4.27
CA VAL A 55 -2.86 -2.48 -4.20
C VAL A 55 -1.60 -2.41 -3.34
N THR A 56 -1.62 -3.02 -2.16
CA THR A 56 -0.45 -3.07 -1.27
C THR A 56 0.74 -3.73 -1.96
N ALA A 57 0.52 -4.89 -2.58
CA ALA A 57 1.59 -5.63 -3.25
C ALA A 57 2.21 -4.81 -4.40
N LEU A 58 1.37 -4.20 -5.24
CA LEU A 58 1.82 -3.35 -6.34
C LEU A 58 2.52 -2.09 -5.81
N ALA A 59 1.97 -1.41 -4.80
CA ALA A 59 2.60 -0.23 -4.22
C ALA A 59 4.00 -0.56 -3.66
N ARG A 60 4.17 -1.71 -3.01
CA ARG A 60 5.48 -2.20 -2.54
C ARG A 60 6.43 -2.48 -3.70
N GLU A 61 5.97 -3.18 -4.75
CA GLU A 61 6.76 -3.47 -5.96
C GLU A 61 7.23 -2.17 -6.63
N ILE A 62 6.35 -1.16 -6.72
CA ILE A 62 6.73 0.11 -7.32
C ILE A 62 7.75 0.84 -6.43
N VAL A 63 7.52 0.91 -5.12
CA VAL A 63 8.45 1.55 -4.16
C VAL A 63 9.83 0.88 -4.17
N ASP A 64 9.90 -0.45 -4.30
CA ASP A 64 11.16 -1.20 -4.36
C ASP A 64 11.92 -0.98 -5.68
N THR A 65 11.20 -0.76 -6.78
CA THR A 65 11.79 -0.58 -8.12
C THR A 65 12.02 0.88 -8.52
N CYS A 66 11.54 1.84 -7.72
CA CYS A 66 11.64 3.27 -8.03
C CYS A 66 12.64 3.99 -7.10
N GLY A 67 13.64 4.65 -7.70
CA GLY A 67 14.51 5.56 -6.97
C GLY A 67 13.76 6.84 -6.56
N PRO A 68 13.98 7.39 -5.35
CA PRO A 68 13.36 8.64 -4.92
C PRO A 68 14.01 9.87 -5.57
N ASN A 69 13.21 10.87 -5.95
CA ASN A 69 13.62 12.21 -6.33
C ASN A 69 13.31 13.22 -5.22
N THR A 70 14.36 13.77 -4.61
CA THR A 70 14.26 14.73 -3.50
C THR A 70 15.51 15.62 -3.41
N LEU A 71 15.34 16.87 -2.94
CA LEU A 71 16.44 17.81 -2.65
C LEU A 71 17.33 17.35 -1.47
N HIS A 72 16.87 16.38 -0.70
CA HIS A 72 17.55 15.93 0.53
C HIS A 72 18.47 14.71 0.32
N HIS A 73 18.76 14.32 -0.92
CA HIS A 73 19.50 13.10 -1.23
C HIS A 73 20.73 13.33 -2.15
N ALA A 74 21.88 12.76 -1.78
CA ALA A 74 23.19 13.03 -2.40
C ALA A 74 23.35 12.47 -3.84
N GLY A 75 22.50 11.51 -4.25
CA GLY A 75 22.44 10.95 -5.62
C GLY A 75 21.76 11.84 -6.68
N ASN A 76 21.32 13.03 -6.27
CA ASN A 76 20.83 14.15 -7.08
C ASN A 76 19.47 13.95 -7.77
N PHE A 77 18.58 14.95 -7.62
CA PHE A 77 17.62 15.37 -8.64
C PHE A 77 17.25 16.85 -8.38
N GLY A 78 17.52 17.69 -9.37
CA GLY A 78 17.67 19.16 -9.24
C GLY A 78 16.38 19.97 -9.02
N PRO A 79 16.22 21.15 -9.67
CA PRO A 79 15.10 22.09 -9.45
C PRO A 79 13.69 21.48 -9.49
N LEU A 80 13.51 20.31 -10.09
CA LEU A 80 12.24 19.57 -10.14
C LEU A 80 11.76 19.09 -8.77
N ALA A 81 12.64 18.87 -7.80
CA ALA A 81 12.25 18.52 -6.43
C ALA A 81 11.78 19.75 -5.62
N ALA A 82 11.95 20.97 -6.13
CA ALA A 82 11.33 22.15 -5.54
C ALA A 82 9.81 22.07 -5.73
N GLY A 83 9.05 22.37 -4.68
CA GLY A 83 7.59 22.37 -4.73
C GLY A 83 6.92 21.00 -4.53
N VAL A 84 7.68 19.95 -4.18
CA VAL A 84 7.14 18.59 -3.99
C VAL A 84 6.06 18.54 -2.91
N GLU A 85 6.27 19.23 -1.79
CA GLU A 85 5.30 19.28 -0.69
C GLU A 85 4.00 19.96 -1.12
N GLU A 86 4.08 21.07 -1.85
CA GLU A 86 2.91 21.78 -2.38
C GLU A 86 2.14 20.93 -3.41
N ARG A 87 2.86 20.25 -4.31
CA ARG A 87 2.22 19.35 -5.28
C ARG A 87 1.58 18.14 -4.60
N LEU A 88 2.25 17.55 -3.60
CA LEU A 88 1.68 16.48 -2.79
C LEU A 88 0.42 16.95 -2.07
N ALA A 89 0.45 18.13 -1.44
CA ALA A 89 -0.71 18.70 -0.77
C ALA A 89 -1.89 18.93 -1.74
N GLY A 90 -1.62 19.40 -2.96
CA GLY A 90 -2.61 19.52 -4.03
C GLY A 90 -3.19 18.16 -4.45
N LEU A 91 -2.32 17.15 -4.62
CA LEU A 91 -2.73 15.79 -4.97
C LEU A 91 -3.62 15.15 -3.89
N MET A 92 -3.33 15.42 -2.62
CA MET A 92 -4.13 14.95 -1.47
C MET A 92 -5.56 15.50 -1.45
N GLN A 93 -5.91 16.46 -2.30
CA GLN A 93 -7.28 16.98 -2.44
C GLN A 93 -8.04 16.37 -3.63
N ARG A 94 -7.31 15.79 -4.59
CA ARG A 94 -7.82 15.24 -5.86
C ARG A 94 -8.11 13.74 -5.77
N SER A 95 -8.50 13.13 -6.89
CA SER A 95 -8.61 11.67 -6.96
C SER A 95 -7.22 11.02 -6.85
N ARG A 96 -7.09 10.11 -5.88
CA ARG A 96 -5.82 9.50 -5.52
C ARG A 96 -6.01 8.11 -4.93
N LEU A 97 -4.94 7.33 -4.98
CA LEU A 97 -4.73 6.19 -4.12
C LEU A 97 -3.63 6.51 -3.11
N HIS A 98 -3.90 6.32 -1.83
CA HIS A 98 -2.94 6.52 -0.74
C HIS A 98 -2.76 5.21 0.01
N VAL A 99 -1.51 4.79 0.13
CA VAL A 99 -1.10 3.61 0.90
C VAL A 99 -0.17 4.06 2.01
N ALA A 100 -0.53 3.80 3.26
CA ALA A 100 0.36 3.93 4.41
C ALA A 100 0.79 2.53 4.86
N PHE A 101 2.08 2.25 4.74
CA PHE A 101 2.64 0.93 5.03
C PHE A 101 2.73 0.69 6.55
N ALA A 102 2.64 -0.58 6.93
CA ALA A 102 2.81 -1.10 8.29
C ALA A 102 4.12 -0.67 8.94
N GLY A 103 5.16 -0.52 8.13
CA GLY A 103 6.47 -0.03 8.47
C GLY A 103 7.13 0.59 7.25
N PRO A 104 8.14 1.44 7.45
CA PRO A 104 8.81 2.10 6.34
C PRO A 104 9.50 1.08 5.42
N LEU A 105 9.29 1.24 4.12
CA LEU A 105 10.01 0.51 3.08
C LEU A 105 11.28 1.27 2.73
N MET A 106 12.40 0.57 2.55
CA MET A 106 13.62 1.24 2.14
C MET A 106 13.69 1.33 0.63
N THR A 107 13.62 2.54 0.09
CA THR A 107 13.82 2.76 -1.34
C THR A 107 15.28 2.97 -1.64
N ARG A 108 15.74 2.42 -2.76
CA ARG A 108 17.12 2.54 -3.22
C ARG A 108 17.15 3.22 -4.57
N SER A 109 17.90 4.30 -4.68
CA SER A 109 18.18 4.88 -5.99
C SER A 109 19.34 4.12 -6.65
N HIS A 110 19.20 3.84 -7.94
CA HIS A 110 20.30 3.36 -8.77
C HIS A 110 21.42 4.41 -8.92
N LEU A 111 21.12 5.69 -8.67
CA LEU A 111 22.09 6.79 -8.58
C LEU A 111 22.72 6.91 -7.18
N GLY A 112 22.45 5.95 -6.30
CA GLY A 112 22.98 5.85 -4.95
C GLY A 112 22.04 6.37 -3.88
N GLY A 113 22.14 5.74 -2.70
CA GLY A 113 21.53 6.05 -1.41
C GLY A 113 20.08 5.60 -1.18
N GLU A 114 19.66 5.74 0.07
CA GLU A 114 18.48 5.08 0.62
C GLU A 114 17.52 6.10 1.27
N LEU A 115 16.23 5.98 0.99
CA LEU A 115 15.19 6.79 1.62
C LEU A 115 14.07 5.89 2.16
N PRO A 116 13.77 5.94 3.47
CA PRO A 116 12.60 5.25 3.99
C PRO A 116 11.32 5.86 3.44
N ALA A 117 10.34 5.02 3.15
CA ALA A 117 9.02 5.38 2.65
C ALA A 117 7.95 4.76 3.54
N ALA A 118 7.27 5.58 4.33
CA ALA A 118 6.14 5.13 5.15
C ALA A 118 4.82 5.18 4.37
N GLU A 119 4.76 6.00 3.33
CA GLU A 119 3.55 6.21 2.54
C GLU A 119 3.87 6.33 1.05
N ALA A 120 2.93 5.89 0.22
CA ALA A 120 2.91 6.09 -1.22
C ALA A 120 1.59 6.75 -1.63
N VAL A 121 1.66 7.80 -2.45
CA VAL A 121 0.50 8.52 -2.97
C VAL A 121 0.56 8.54 -4.49
N ILE A 122 -0.56 8.18 -5.11
CA ILE A 122 -0.66 7.95 -6.55
C ILE A 122 -1.81 8.78 -7.07
N GLY A 123 -1.50 9.74 -7.94
CA GLY A 123 -2.50 10.63 -8.54
C GLY A 123 -3.26 9.93 -9.66
N LEU A 124 -4.59 9.91 -9.57
CA LEU A 124 -5.43 9.21 -10.56
C LEU A 124 -5.94 10.11 -11.70
N GLU A 125 -5.69 11.41 -11.60
CA GLU A 125 -6.08 12.43 -12.58
C GLU A 125 -4.85 13.08 -13.26
N GLU A 126 -3.66 12.52 -13.09
CA GLU A 126 -2.47 13.07 -13.74
C GLU A 126 -2.54 12.79 -15.25
N PRO A 127 -2.41 13.82 -16.10
CA PRO A 127 -2.65 13.72 -17.55
C PRO A 127 -1.53 12.98 -18.30
N LYS A 128 -0.37 12.79 -17.65
CA LYS A 128 0.72 11.97 -18.18
C LYS A 128 0.56 10.56 -17.64
N PHE A 129 0.61 9.59 -18.55
CA PHE A 129 0.42 8.16 -18.28
C PHE A 129 1.10 7.72 -16.98
N PHE A 130 0.40 6.95 -16.14
CA PHE A 130 0.90 6.48 -14.83
C PHE A 130 2.29 5.86 -14.95
N VAL A 131 3.30 6.53 -14.42
CA VAL A 131 4.60 5.93 -14.14
C VAL A 131 4.96 6.21 -12.69
N GLY A 132 4.63 5.28 -11.81
CA GLY A 132 5.01 5.32 -10.40
C GLY A 132 3.95 5.85 -9.44
N PRO A 133 4.08 5.60 -8.13
CA PRO A 133 3.52 6.49 -7.14
C PRO A 133 4.12 7.86 -7.37
N THR A 134 3.24 8.85 -7.50
CA THR A 134 3.65 10.23 -7.75
C THR A 134 4.52 10.74 -6.59
N TYR A 135 4.24 10.27 -5.35
CA TYR A 135 4.99 10.68 -4.17
C TYR A 135 5.16 9.57 -3.15
N MET A 136 6.25 9.65 -2.39
CA MET A 136 6.44 8.96 -1.12
C MET A 136 6.61 9.95 0.01
N ARG A 137 6.31 9.50 1.23
CA ARG A 137 6.53 10.29 2.44
C ARG A 137 7.10 9.45 3.57
N HIS A 138 8.02 10.03 4.33
CA HIS A 138 8.44 9.50 5.62
C HIS A 138 8.68 10.65 6.60
N GLY A 139 7.93 10.66 7.69
CA GLY A 139 7.88 11.81 8.61
C GLY A 139 7.38 13.06 7.89
N GLY A 140 8.15 14.15 8.01
CA GLY A 140 7.88 15.43 7.36
C GLY A 140 8.61 15.64 6.03
N ARG A 141 9.06 14.57 5.36
CA ARG A 141 9.78 14.67 4.08
C ARG A 141 9.00 13.92 3.00
N ALA A 142 8.62 14.65 1.95
CA ALA A 142 8.12 14.08 0.72
C ALA A 142 9.24 13.92 -0.33
N ALA A 143 9.09 12.89 -1.15
CA ALA A 143 9.87 12.66 -2.35
C ALA A 143 8.91 12.39 -3.50
N GLU A 144 9.19 12.95 -4.67
CA GLU A 144 8.53 12.56 -5.91
C GLU A 144 9.29 11.38 -6.50
N HIS A 145 8.65 10.47 -7.22
CA HIS A 145 9.41 9.48 -8.00
C HIS A 145 9.55 9.94 -9.43
N LEU A 146 10.74 9.77 -9.97
CA LEU A 146 10.93 9.83 -11.41
C LEU A 146 10.58 8.46 -11.99
N GLN A 147 9.94 8.51 -13.16
CA GLN A 147 9.37 7.39 -13.90
C GLN A 147 10.19 6.09 -13.78
N CYS A 148 9.76 5.19 -12.91
CA CYS A 148 10.39 3.89 -12.68
C CYS A 148 9.27 2.83 -12.47
N GLY A 149 9.57 1.55 -12.72
CA GLY A 149 8.61 0.46 -12.44
C GLY A 149 7.26 0.58 -13.18
N TYR A 150 7.30 0.88 -14.49
CA TYR A 150 6.09 1.21 -15.25
C TYR A 150 5.04 0.09 -15.24
N LEU A 151 5.43 -1.19 -15.24
CA LEU A 151 4.47 -2.31 -15.27
C LEU A 151 3.59 -2.37 -14.03
N ALA A 152 4.18 -2.33 -12.83
CA ALA A 152 3.40 -2.37 -11.60
C ALA A 152 2.48 -1.14 -11.45
N SER A 153 2.96 0.01 -11.93
CA SER A 153 2.16 1.23 -11.99
C SER A 153 0.99 1.13 -12.97
N LEU A 154 1.21 0.53 -14.14
CA LEU A 154 0.16 0.23 -15.11
C LEU A 154 -0.84 -0.80 -14.59
N GLU A 155 -0.37 -1.84 -13.89
CA GLU A 155 -1.24 -2.84 -13.27
C GLU A 155 -2.17 -2.22 -12.25
N LEU A 156 -1.63 -1.34 -11.42
CA LEU A 156 -2.39 -0.60 -10.43
C LEU A 156 -3.41 0.31 -11.11
N ALA A 157 -2.97 1.10 -12.09
CA ALA A 157 -3.83 2.00 -12.84
C ALA A 157 -4.95 1.26 -13.57
N CYS A 158 -4.68 0.06 -14.10
CA CYS A 158 -5.62 -0.75 -14.85
C CYS A 158 -6.35 -1.81 -14.01
N MET A 159 -6.42 -1.62 -12.69
CA MET A 159 -7.27 -2.43 -11.83
C MET A 159 -8.75 -2.23 -12.18
N ALA A 160 -9.51 -3.32 -12.25
CA ALA A 160 -10.94 -3.28 -12.58
C ALA A 160 -11.74 -2.41 -11.60
N GLU A 161 -11.30 -2.35 -10.34
CA GLU A 161 -11.87 -1.53 -9.28
C GLU A 161 -11.70 -0.02 -9.54
N LEU A 162 -10.74 0.37 -10.37
CA LEU A 162 -10.51 1.77 -10.74
C LEU A 162 -11.16 2.14 -12.08
N ASP A 163 -11.48 1.15 -12.93
CA ASP A 163 -11.90 1.35 -14.33
C ASP A 163 -12.96 2.45 -14.48
N ALA A 164 -14.06 2.36 -13.72
CA ALA A 164 -15.18 3.30 -13.79
C ALA A 164 -14.82 4.77 -13.47
N HIS A 165 -13.64 5.00 -12.89
CA HIS A 165 -13.19 6.32 -12.43
C HIS A 165 -12.01 6.85 -13.25
N LEU A 166 -11.47 6.07 -14.17
CA LEU A 166 -10.42 6.51 -15.05
C LEU A 166 -10.97 7.31 -16.23
N PRO A 167 -10.22 8.30 -16.75
CA PRO A 167 -10.52 8.93 -18.02
C PRO A 167 -10.73 7.90 -19.14
N LEU A 168 -11.55 8.24 -20.14
CA LEU A 168 -11.88 7.34 -21.26
C LEU A 168 -10.62 6.82 -21.98
N GLU A 169 -9.65 7.70 -22.20
CA GLU A 169 -8.37 7.39 -22.86
C GLU A 169 -7.54 6.37 -22.05
N TYR A 170 -7.63 6.43 -20.72
CA TYR A 170 -6.92 5.53 -19.83
C TYR A 170 -7.55 4.14 -19.88
N ARG A 171 -8.88 4.05 -19.82
CA ARG A 171 -9.59 2.78 -20.01
C ARG A 171 -9.29 2.15 -21.37
N ALA A 172 -9.32 2.95 -22.44
CA ALA A 172 -8.99 2.49 -23.78
C ALA A 172 -7.57 1.93 -23.86
N THR A 173 -6.63 2.56 -23.16
CA THR A 173 -5.27 2.04 -23.06
C THR A 173 -5.20 0.75 -22.24
N CYS A 174 -5.83 0.69 -21.07
CA CYS A 174 -5.87 -0.50 -20.23
C CYS A 174 -6.41 -1.72 -20.99
N ALA A 175 -7.41 -1.52 -21.86
CA ALA A 175 -7.96 -2.56 -22.72
C ALA A 175 -7.01 -3.05 -23.82
N ARG A 176 -6.01 -2.25 -24.23
CA ARG A 176 -5.00 -2.59 -25.24
C ARG A 176 -3.78 -3.32 -24.67
N LEU A 177 -3.62 -3.36 -23.35
CA LEU A 177 -2.44 -3.93 -22.70
C LEU A 177 -2.41 -5.45 -22.86
N GLN A 178 -1.26 -5.97 -23.28
CA GLN A 178 -1.06 -7.42 -23.38
C GLN A 178 -0.78 -8.00 -22.00
N ARG A 179 -1.50 -9.06 -21.65
CA ARG A 179 -1.31 -9.82 -20.41
C ARG A 179 -0.73 -11.19 -20.73
N GLY A 180 0.30 -11.58 -19.98
CA GLY A 180 0.96 -12.88 -20.11
C GLY A 180 0.30 -13.96 -19.25
N GLU A 181 1.01 -15.08 -19.10
CA GLU A 181 0.62 -16.15 -18.18
C GLU A 181 0.57 -15.63 -16.74
N GLY A 182 -0.53 -15.91 -16.02
CA GLY A 182 -0.80 -15.34 -14.70
C GLY A 182 -1.52 -13.98 -14.72
N GLY A 183 -1.91 -13.49 -15.90
CA GLY A 183 -2.75 -12.29 -16.04
C GLY A 183 -2.03 -10.97 -15.79
N ARG A 184 -0.70 -10.99 -15.66
CA ARG A 184 0.13 -9.78 -15.51
C ARG A 184 0.36 -9.10 -16.86
N ILE A 185 0.42 -7.78 -16.91
CA ILE A 185 0.82 -7.00 -18.08
C ILE A 185 2.27 -7.33 -18.40
N VAL A 186 2.54 -7.72 -19.64
CA VAL A 186 3.88 -8.13 -20.11
C VAL A 186 4.50 -7.20 -21.13
N MET A 187 3.70 -6.33 -21.77
CA MET A 187 4.21 -5.35 -22.72
C MET A 187 3.28 -4.13 -22.80
N PRO A 188 3.79 -2.91 -22.57
CA PRO A 188 3.08 -1.68 -22.86
C PRO A 188 3.09 -1.48 -24.38
N PRO A 189 2.05 -0.89 -24.96
CA PRO A 189 2.10 -0.46 -26.34
C PRO A 189 3.31 0.47 -26.57
N PRO A 190 3.99 0.39 -27.73
CA PRO A 190 5.16 1.22 -28.03
C PRO A 190 4.89 2.72 -27.95
N ASP A 191 3.64 3.14 -28.15
CA ASP A 191 3.13 4.51 -28.03
C ASP A 191 2.96 4.99 -26.57
N ILE A 192 3.07 4.08 -25.60
CA ILE A 192 2.76 4.31 -24.18
C ILE A 192 3.96 4.02 -23.28
N ALA A 193 4.95 3.26 -23.76
CA ALA A 193 6.23 3.12 -23.08
C ALA A 193 6.90 4.51 -23.01
N PRO A 194 7.07 5.11 -21.82
CA PRO A 194 7.96 6.25 -21.70
C PRO A 194 9.33 5.79 -22.19
N SER A 195 10.00 6.60 -23.02
CA SER A 195 11.41 6.35 -23.31
C SER A 195 12.15 6.39 -21.97
N CYS A 196 12.51 5.22 -21.44
CA CYS A 196 13.48 5.12 -20.35
C CYS A 196 14.83 5.53 -20.93
N SER A 197 15.06 6.84 -21.02
CA SER A 197 16.36 7.44 -21.38
C SER A 197 17.16 7.70 -20.13
#